data_AF-A0A429G3X5-F1
#
_entry.id   AF-A0A429G3X5-F1
#
_cell.length_a   1.000
_cell.length_b   1.000
_cell.length_c   1.000
_cell.angle_alpha   90.00
_cell.angle_beta   90.00
_cell.angle_gamma   90.00
#
_symmetry.space_group_name_H-M   'P 1'
#
loop_
_entity.id
_entity.type
_entity.pdbx_description
1 polymer ?
#
loop_
_entity_poly.entity_id
_entity_poly.type
_entity_poly.pdbx_seq_one_letter_code
_entity_poly.pdbx_strand_id
1 'polypeptide(L)'
;MPPTDEQIQGLVKKFVALDLRKWDDAEIDQALAFLGWRRAQGKVRGYPVSYCYEDYAAGCHGETHEMYDTGLGPGEVARHGGEYGSEISVGVGKGDDVFGLVREALVDFLGPPSITRGPGPLLRWRDPLRMLEVDRCGEHSTLRVVPTEAVDLEEWRTSKWADEDTGLELLGSWQMVGPGAEWFPGGFWSEEDDWGQFENRLAVILQSVVEELPLLGVSQHFTVVVHLPNEVGFVQWTTYDDWTLRIEASVPRPSPRPGWAEEMAELGWRPWEEDLSLLLVREFPTVGWQEAKTAARMLVGALRSYGGDFEDLWHQVISPDIWLLTIGLPDREGGRF
;
A
#
# COMPACT_ATOMS: atom_id res chain seq x y z
N MET A 1 3.57 14.60 -24.03
CA MET A 1 2.61 15.64 -23.60
C MET A 1 1.70 14.97 -22.60
N PRO A 2 1.51 15.53 -21.40
CA PRO A 2 0.60 14.94 -20.41
C PRO A 2 -0.84 14.90 -20.97
N PRO A 3 -1.64 13.88 -20.61
CA PRO A 3 -3.06 13.83 -20.99
C PRO A 3 -3.80 15.03 -20.39
N THR A 4 -4.83 15.51 -21.07
CA THR A 4 -5.71 16.56 -20.52
C THR A 4 -6.76 15.97 -19.58
N ASP A 5 -7.29 16.78 -18.66
CA ASP A 5 -8.37 16.38 -17.75
C ASP A 5 -9.58 15.81 -18.50
N GLU A 6 -9.96 16.41 -19.64
CA GLU A 6 -11.03 15.89 -20.50
C GLU A 6 -10.73 14.50 -21.06
N GLN A 7 -9.48 14.23 -21.42
CA GLN A 7 -9.06 12.91 -21.89
C GLN A 7 -9.10 11.88 -20.76
N ILE A 8 -8.64 12.23 -19.55
CA ILE A 8 -8.69 11.38 -18.36
C ILE A 8 -10.15 11.08 -17.99
N GLN A 9 -10.99 12.09 -17.86
CA GLN A 9 -12.41 11.96 -17.55
C GLN A 9 -13.13 11.11 -18.60
N GLY A 10 -12.84 11.32 -19.88
CA GLY A 10 -13.36 10.50 -20.97
C GLY A 10 -12.93 9.04 -20.90
N LEU A 11 -11.67 8.76 -20.54
CA LEU A 11 -11.14 7.41 -20.37
C LEU A 11 -11.80 6.71 -19.17
N VAL A 12 -11.80 7.36 -18.01
CA VAL A 12 -12.41 6.82 -16.77
C VAL A 12 -13.87 6.49 -16.99
N LYS A 13 -14.64 7.40 -17.60
CA LYS A 13 -16.05 7.15 -17.92
C LYS A 13 -16.25 5.92 -18.81
N LYS A 14 -15.36 5.68 -19.76
CA LYS A 14 -15.41 4.47 -20.60
C LYS A 14 -15.09 3.22 -19.78
N PHE A 15 -14.03 3.23 -18.98
CA PHE A 15 -13.68 2.09 -18.11
C PHE A 15 -14.81 1.77 -17.13
N VAL A 16 -15.40 2.79 -16.50
CA VAL A 16 -16.58 2.65 -15.65
C VAL A 16 -17.79 2.06 -16.40
N ALA A 17 -17.93 2.29 -17.70
CA ALA A 17 -19.03 1.77 -18.50
C ALA A 17 -18.81 0.34 -19.05
N LEU A 18 -17.62 -0.26 -18.86
CA LEU A 18 -17.35 -1.63 -19.32
C LEU A 18 -18.20 -2.65 -18.53
N ASP A 19 -19.00 -3.44 -19.25
CA ASP A 19 -19.80 -4.54 -18.71
C ASP A 19 -19.21 -5.87 -19.20
N LEU A 20 -18.17 -6.35 -18.50
CA LEU A 20 -17.48 -7.61 -18.77
C LEU A 20 -17.97 -8.65 -17.77
N ARG A 21 -18.84 -9.57 -18.20
CA ARG A 21 -19.50 -10.53 -17.30
C ARG A 21 -18.92 -11.92 -17.39
N LYS A 22 -18.58 -12.35 -18.61
CA LYS A 22 -18.06 -13.67 -18.94
C LYS A 22 -16.56 -13.65 -19.17
N TRP A 23 -16.00 -12.48 -19.50
CA TRP A 23 -14.56 -12.33 -19.74
C TRP A 23 -14.03 -13.25 -20.86
N ASP A 24 -14.91 -13.62 -21.80
CA ASP A 24 -14.56 -14.40 -22.98
C ASP A 24 -14.03 -13.51 -24.12
N ASP A 25 -13.42 -14.12 -25.13
CA ASP A 25 -12.84 -13.40 -26.27
C ASP A 25 -13.84 -12.45 -26.94
N ALA A 26 -15.13 -12.82 -27.00
CA ALA A 26 -16.15 -12.04 -27.67
C ALA A 26 -16.53 -10.78 -26.87
N GLU A 27 -16.60 -10.88 -25.55
CA GLU A 27 -16.81 -9.71 -24.66
C GLU A 27 -15.59 -8.80 -24.62
N ILE A 28 -14.38 -9.35 -24.59
CA ILE A 28 -13.14 -8.57 -24.67
C ILE A 28 -13.06 -7.81 -26.00
N ASP A 29 -13.34 -8.47 -27.13
CA ASP A 29 -13.35 -7.80 -28.44
C ASP A 29 -14.41 -6.68 -28.50
N GLN A 30 -15.57 -6.87 -27.88
CA GLN A 30 -16.61 -5.84 -27.76
C GLN A 30 -16.15 -4.67 -26.88
N ALA A 31 -15.50 -4.95 -25.75
CA ALA A 31 -14.93 -3.92 -24.89
C ALA A 31 -13.88 -3.10 -25.62
N LEU A 32 -12.98 -3.74 -26.37
CA LEU A 32 -11.95 -3.05 -27.15
C LEU A 32 -12.56 -2.15 -28.24
N ALA A 33 -13.59 -2.65 -28.93
CA ALA A 33 -14.34 -1.85 -29.90
C ALA A 33 -15.02 -0.64 -29.24
N PHE A 34 -15.62 -0.81 -28.06
CA PHE A 34 -16.23 0.27 -27.28
C PHE A 34 -15.22 1.32 -26.82
N LEU A 35 -14.05 0.89 -26.35
CA LEU A 35 -12.96 1.77 -25.96
C LEU A 35 -12.42 2.57 -27.16
N GLY A 36 -12.59 2.03 -28.37
CA GLY A 36 -12.10 2.60 -29.62
C GLY A 36 -10.62 2.33 -29.84
N TRP A 37 -10.08 1.30 -29.17
CA TRP A 37 -8.68 0.92 -29.21
C TRP A 37 -8.34 0.24 -30.54
N ARG A 38 -7.10 0.39 -30.97
CA ARG A 38 -6.61 -0.20 -32.22
C ARG A 38 -5.35 -0.97 -31.92
N ARG A 39 -5.14 -2.11 -32.58
CA ARG A 39 -3.91 -2.89 -32.41
C ARG A 39 -2.69 -2.01 -32.67
N ALA A 40 -1.77 -1.95 -31.71
CA ALA A 40 -0.55 -1.16 -31.84
C ALA A 40 0.32 -1.72 -32.98
N GLN A 41 0.88 -0.83 -33.80
CA GLN A 41 1.83 -1.21 -34.85
C GLN A 41 3.26 -1.04 -34.33
N GLY A 42 3.98 -2.15 -34.14
CA GLY A 42 5.39 -2.18 -33.72
C GLY A 42 5.60 -2.65 -32.28
N LYS A 43 6.87 -2.82 -31.87
CA LYS A 43 7.23 -3.10 -30.48
C LYS A 43 7.12 -1.81 -29.67
N VAL A 44 6.12 -1.72 -28.81
CA VAL A 44 6.07 -0.69 -27.77
C VAL A 44 7.14 -1.03 -26.74
N ARG A 45 8.05 -0.08 -26.47
CA ARG A 45 9.03 -0.16 -25.37
C ARG A 45 8.71 0.94 -24.37
N GLY A 46 8.74 0.61 -23.08
CA GLY A 46 8.94 1.62 -22.03
C GLY A 46 7.74 2.00 -21.18
N TYR A 47 6.80 1.09 -20.93
CA TYR A 47 5.98 1.18 -19.72
C TYR A 47 6.52 0.20 -18.68
N PRO A 48 6.57 0.57 -17.38
CA PRO A 48 6.84 -0.41 -16.34
C PRO A 48 5.73 -1.48 -16.43
N VAL A 49 6.15 -2.73 -16.51
CA VAL A 49 5.32 -3.87 -16.14
C VAL A 49 4.77 -3.52 -14.76
N SER A 50 3.45 -3.52 -14.57
CA SER A 50 2.90 -3.38 -13.21
C SER A 50 3.54 -4.52 -12.41
N TYR A 51 4.37 -4.16 -11.44
CA TYR A 51 5.10 -5.10 -10.60
C TYR A 51 4.07 -5.81 -9.73
N CYS A 52 3.40 -6.84 -10.26
CA CYS A 52 2.60 -7.76 -9.46
C CYS A 52 2.22 -9.06 -10.17
N TYR A 53 1.91 -9.10 -11.47
CA TYR A 53 1.14 -10.26 -11.95
C TYR A 53 1.91 -11.33 -12.75
N GLU A 54 3.08 -11.06 -13.33
CA GLU A 54 3.52 -11.87 -14.48
C GLU A 54 4.94 -12.41 -14.44
N ASP A 55 5.90 -11.67 -13.87
CA ASP A 55 7.31 -12.05 -14.06
C ASP A 55 7.81 -13.14 -13.09
N TYR A 56 7.06 -13.52 -12.05
CA TYR A 56 7.56 -14.40 -10.97
C TYR A 56 6.76 -15.69 -10.70
N ALA A 57 5.61 -15.92 -11.35
CA ALA A 57 4.90 -17.18 -11.16
C ALA A 57 5.58 -18.33 -11.93
N ALA A 58 6.15 -19.29 -11.19
CA ALA A 58 6.72 -20.51 -11.75
C ALA A 58 5.62 -21.34 -12.47
N GLY A 59 5.57 -21.26 -13.80
CA GLY A 59 4.58 -21.98 -14.62
C GLY A 59 3.87 -21.11 -15.67
N CYS A 60 4.06 -19.79 -15.67
CA CYS A 60 3.58 -18.89 -16.72
C CYS A 60 4.39 -19.06 -18.01
N HIS A 61 4.11 -20.14 -18.74
CA HIS A 61 4.66 -20.39 -20.07
C HIS A 61 3.64 -20.02 -21.13
N GLY A 62 3.61 -18.73 -21.50
CA GLY A 62 2.95 -18.24 -22.72
C GLY A 62 1.76 -17.31 -22.45
N GLU A 63 2.05 -16.09 -22.02
CA GLU A 63 1.08 -15.00 -22.01
C GLU A 63 1.04 -14.34 -23.39
N THR A 64 -0.14 -14.19 -23.98
CA THR A 64 -0.31 -13.33 -25.16
C THR A 64 -0.80 -11.98 -24.68
N HIS A 65 0.15 -11.09 -24.44
CA HIS A 65 -0.12 -9.67 -24.31
C HIS A 65 -0.34 -9.05 -25.68
N GLU A 66 -1.54 -8.53 -25.87
CA GLU A 66 -1.85 -7.74 -27.05
C GLU A 66 -1.79 -6.25 -26.71
N MET A 67 -0.89 -5.55 -27.41
CA MET A 67 -0.74 -4.11 -27.25
C MET A 67 -1.68 -3.34 -28.17
N TYR A 68 -2.29 -2.29 -27.63
CA TYR A 68 -3.23 -1.41 -28.31
C TYR A 68 -2.78 0.05 -28.22
N ASP A 69 -3.00 0.80 -29.29
CA ASP A 69 -2.94 2.27 -29.30
C ASP A 69 -4.28 2.81 -28.77
N THR A 70 -4.21 3.53 -27.65
CA THR A 70 -5.36 4.11 -26.95
C THR A 70 -5.52 5.61 -27.23
N GLY A 71 -4.58 6.21 -27.96
CA GLY A 71 -4.48 7.66 -28.12
C GLY A 71 -3.91 8.41 -26.90
N LEU A 72 -3.85 7.78 -25.72
CA LEU A 72 -3.16 8.31 -24.53
C LEU A 72 -1.80 7.65 -24.31
N GLY A 73 -1.61 6.47 -24.88
CA GLY A 73 -0.41 5.67 -24.72
C GLY A 73 -0.69 4.20 -25.06
N PRO A 74 0.27 3.32 -24.79
CA PRO A 74 0.05 1.89 -24.90
C PRO A 74 -0.98 1.41 -23.89
N GLY A 75 -2.02 0.74 -24.40
CA GLY A 75 -2.92 -0.10 -23.64
C GLY A 75 -2.56 -1.57 -23.87
N GLU A 76 -2.95 -2.39 -22.94
CA GLU A 76 -2.64 -3.81 -22.91
C GLU A 76 -3.90 -4.61 -22.62
N VAL A 77 -3.96 -5.76 -23.26
CA VAL A 77 -4.98 -6.77 -23.02
C VAL A 77 -4.24 -8.07 -22.82
N ALA A 78 -4.32 -8.59 -21.61
CA ALA A 78 -3.81 -9.91 -21.32
C ALA A 78 -4.97 -10.90 -21.41
N ARG A 79 -4.78 -11.94 -22.24
CA ARG A 79 -5.71 -13.07 -22.34
C ARG A 79 -5.04 -14.27 -21.68
N HIS A 80 -5.26 -14.47 -20.38
CA HIS A 80 -4.74 -15.65 -19.72
C HIS A 80 -5.71 -16.81 -19.98
N GLY A 81 -5.28 -17.79 -20.78
CA GLY A 81 -6.05 -19.02 -21.03
C GLY A 81 -6.12 -19.98 -19.83
N GLY A 82 -5.97 -19.48 -18.60
CA GLY A 82 -5.87 -20.24 -17.35
C GLY A 82 -6.71 -19.65 -16.20
N GLU A 83 -6.48 -20.11 -14.97
CA GLU A 83 -7.28 -19.78 -13.76
C GLU A 83 -7.29 -18.28 -13.36
N TYR A 84 -6.45 -17.44 -13.98
CA TYR A 84 -6.21 -16.05 -13.59
C TYR A 84 -7.06 -14.99 -14.33
N GLY A 85 -7.92 -15.42 -15.27
CA GLY A 85 -8.86 -14.52 -15.97
C GLY A 85 -8.22 -13.65 -17.07
N SER A 86 -9.00 -12.79 -17.74
CA SER A 86 -8.48 -11.83 -18.74
C SER A 86 -8.41 -10.44 -18.13
N GLU A 87 -7.52 -9.55 -18.58
CA GLU A 87 -7.47 -8.16 -18.13
C GLU A 87 -7.41 -7.14 -19.27
N ILE A 88 -7.87 -5.93 -18.97
CA ILE A 88 -7.71 -4.75 -19.83
C ILE A 88 -7.07 -3.64 -19.02
N SER A 89 -5.91 -3.16 -19.45
CA SER A 89 -5.15 -2.13 -18.73
C SER A 89 -4.63 -1.05 -19.68
N VAL A 90 -4.42 0.16 -19.16
CA VAL A 90 -3.82 1.26 -19.90
C VAL A 90 -2.97 2.14 -19.01
N GLY A 91 -1.77 2.42 -19.48
CA GLY A 91 -0.94 3.47 -18.91
C GLY A 91 -1.55 4.84 -19.17
N VAL A 92 -1.99 5.53 -18.12
CA VAL A 92 -2.64 6.84 -18.26
C VAL A 92 -1.61 7.95 -18.46
N GLY A 93 -0.50 7.89 -17.75
CA GLY A 93 0.53 8.92 -17.80
C GLY A 93 1.54 8.81 -16.67
N LYS A 94 2.30 9.89 -16.49
CA LYS A 94 3.34 9.99 -15.47
C LYS A 94 3.05 11.10 -14.46
N GLY A 95 3.42 10.85 -13.22
CA GLY A 95 3.41 11.81 -12.13
C GLY A 95 2.14 11.78 -11.28
N ASP A 96 2.29 12.34 -10.08
CA ASP A 96 1.30 12.29 -9.01
C ASP A 96 0.04 13.07 -9.34
N ASP A 97 0.18 14.16 -10.10
CA ASP A 97 -0.94 14.95 -10.61
C ASP A 97 -1.85 14.10 -11.53
N VAL A 98 -1.27 13.25 -12.37
CA VAL A 98 -2.05 12.37 -13.27
C VAL A 98 -2.77 11.30 -12.44
N PHE A 99 -2.09 10.69 -11.47
CA PHE A 99 -2.73 9.75 -10.54
C PHE A 99 -3.89 10.41 -9.79
N GLY A 100 -3.67 11.60 -9.26
CA GLY A 100 -4.68 12.40 -8.55
C GLY A 100 -5.90 12.69 -9.40
N LEU A 101 -5.72 13.11 -10.66
CA LEU A 101 -6.82 13.37 -11.59
C LEU A 101 -7.62 12.11 -11.94
N VAL A 102 -6.96 10.97 -12.13
CA VAL A 102 -7.65 9.69 -12.39
C VAL A 102 -8.43 9.25 -11.16
N ARG A 103 -7.83 9.34 -9.97
CA ARG A 103 -8.47 9.05 -8.69
C ARG A 103 -9.71 9.90 -8.48
N GLU A 104 -9.60 11.22 -8.64
CA GLU A 104 -10.73 12.15 -8.48
C GLU A 104 -11.86 11.83 -9.45
N ALA A 105 -11.54 11.59 -10.73
CA ALA A 105 -12.54 11.16 -11.71
C ALA A 105 -13.25 9.87 -11.30
N LEU A 106 -12.50 8.86 -10.84
CA LEU A 106 -13.07 7.59 -10.39
C LEU A 106 -13.97 7.77 -9.18
N VAL A 107 -13.54 8.57 -8.19
CA VAL A 107 -14.35 8.88 -7.01
C VAL A 107 -15.63 9.61 -7.37
N ASP A 108 -15.59 10.54 -8.32
CA ASP A 108 -16.77 11.26 -8.79
C ASP A 108 -17.79 10.33 -9.47
N PHE A 109 -17.33 9.32 -10.22
CA PHE A 109 -18.20 8.38 -10.92
C PHE A 109 -18.70 7.21 -10.06
N LEU A 110 -17.89 6.73 -9.12
CA LEU A 110 -18.12 5.48 -8.39
C LEU A 110 -18.28 5.66 -6.87
N GLY A 111 -17.93 6.81 -6.32
CA GLY A 111 -17.78 7.01 -4.88
C GLY A 111 -16.41 6.53 -4.35
N PRO A 112 -16.25 6.42 -3.02
CA PRO A 112 -14.97 6.03 -2.42
C PRO A 112 -14.55 4.60 -2.83
N PRO A 113 -13.24 4.32 -2.90
CA PRO A 113 -12.74 2.98 -3.19
C PRO A 113 -13.14 1.98 -2.10
N SER A 114 -13.27 0.71 -2.48
CA SER A 114 -13.46 -0.41 -1.55
C SER A 114 -12.16 -0.85 -0.88
N ILE A 115 -11.02 -0.68 -1.56
CA ILE A 115 -9.70 -1.04 -1.05
C ILE A 115 -8.71 0.06 -1.40
N THR A 116 -7.83 0.38 -0.46
CA THR A 116 -6.68 1.28 -0.64
C THR A 116 -5.44 0.63 -0.05
N ARG A 117 -4.30 0.68 -0.74
CA ARG A 117 -3.10 -0.11 -0.38
C ARG A 117 -1.80 0.64 -0.70
N GLY A 118 -0.73 0.30 0.02
CA GLY A 118 0.65 0.64 -0.31
C GLY A 118 1.66 -0.36 0.29
N PRO A 119 2.97 -0.29 -0.06
CA PRO A 119 3.62 0.63 -1.00
C PRO A 119 3.21 0.42 -2.45
N GLY A 120 3.32 1.48 -3.27
CA GLY A 120 2.74 1.52 -4.61
C GLY A 120 1.25 1.84 -4.50
N PRO A 121 0.86 3.13 -4.45
CA PRO A 121 -0.49 3.51 -4.08
C PRO A 121 -1.50 2.94 -5.07
N LEU A 122 -2.39 2.10 -4.53
CA LEU A 122 -3.39 1.39 -5.30
C LEU A 122 -4.77 1.59 -4.70
N LEU A 123 -5.75 1.86 -5.57
CA LEU A 123 -7.15 2.07 -5.25
C LEU A 123 -8.00 1.10 -6.06
N ARG A 124 -8.99 0.47 -5.43
CA ARG A 124 -9.90 -0.48 -6.09
C ARG A 124 -11.35 -0.16 -5.83
N TRP A 125 -12.16 -0.29 -6.86
CA TRP A 125 -13.61 -0.31 -6.78
C TRP A 125 -14.09 -1.71 -7.11
N ARG A 126 -14.58 -2.40 -6.08
CA ARG A 126 -15.04 -3.77 -6.17
C ARG A 126 -16.48 -3.81 -6.66
N ASP A 127 -16.73 -4.57 -7.71
CA ASP A 127 -18.06 -5.00 -8.15
C ASP A 127 -18.08 -6.55 -8.23
N PRO A 128 -19.23 -7.24 -8.07
CA PRO A 128 -19.26 -8.70 -8.09
C PRO A 128 -18.71 -9.34 -9.38
N LEU A 129 -18.70 -8.62 -10.51
CA LEU A 129 -18.26 -9.16 -11.80
C LEU A 129 -16.89 -8.66 -12.24
N ARG A 130 -16.48 -7.50 -11.74
CA ARG A 130 -15.21 -6.86 -12.13
C ARG A 130 -14.64 -5.97 -11.04
N MET A 131 -13.33 -5.85 -11.04
CA MET A 131 -12.59 -4.94 -10.19
C MET A 131 -11.96 -3.87 -11.09
N LEU A 132 -12.23 -2.61 -10.78
CA LEU A 132 -11.58 -1.47 -11.42
C LEU A 132 -10.48 -1.00 -10.48
N GLU A 133 -9.26 -0.88 -11.01
CA GLU A 133 -8.08 -0.54 -10.24
C GLU A 133 -7.37 0.68 -10.87
N VAL A 134 -6.91 1.58 -10.02
CA VAL A 134 -5.85 2.53 -10.40
C VAL A 134 -4.63 2.28 -9.51
N ASP A 135 -3.48 2.13 -10.16
CA ASP A 135 -2.19 1.85 -9.53
C ASP A 135 -1.20 2.95 -9.91
N ARG A 136 -0.34 3.34 -8.97
CA ARG A 136 0.87 4.14 -9.21
C ARG A 136 2.11 3.29 -8.95
N CYS A 137 2.69 2.79 -10.03
CA CYS A 137 3.96 2.08 -9.99
C CYS A 137 5.12 3.03 -10.39
N GLY A 138 5.91 3.43 -9.39
CA GLY A 138 6.95 4.44 -9.57
C GLY A 138 6.34 5.77 -10.02
N GLU A 139 6.80 6.32 -11.14
CA GLU A 139 6.24 7.56 -11.71
C GLU A 139 5.02 7.33 -12.60
N HIS A 140 4.56 6.10 -12.81
CA HIS A 140 3.53 5.79 -13.80
C HIS A 140 2.19 5.47 -13.15
N SER A 141 1.11 5.92 -13.77
CA SER A 141 -0.26 5.58 -13.37
C SER A 141 -0.91 4.66 -14.39
N THR A 142 -1.53 3.59 -13.92
CA THR A 142 -2.21 2.59 -14.73
C THR A 142 -3.66 2.48 -14.29
N LEU A 143 -4.58 2.40 -15.26
CA LEU A 143 -6.00 2.09 -15.03
C LEU A 143 -6.28 0.70 -15.59
N ARG A 144 -6.88 -0.17 -14.78
CA ARG A 144 -7.05 -1.60 -15.07
C ARG A 144 -8.43 -2.10 -14.70
N VAL A 145 -8.97 -3.02 -15.49
CA VAL A 145 -10.21 -3.76 -15.23
C VAL A 145 -9.93 -5.25 -15.31
N VAL A 146 -10.27 -5.97 -14.25
CA VAL A 146 -10.07 -7.43 -14.10
C VAL A 146 -11.27 -8.16 -13.48
N PRO A 147 -11.40 -9.48 -13.60
CA PRO A 147 -12.45 -10.24 -12.94
C PRO A 147 -12.23 -10.22 -11.43
N THR A 148 -13.26 -9.85 -10.68
CA THR A 148 -13.17 -9.78 -9.20
C THR A 148 -12.80 -11.12 -8.59
N GLU A 149 -13.40 -12.21 -9.07
CA GLU A 149 -13.13 -13.57 -8.57
C GLU A 149 -11.67 -13.99 -8.76
N ALA A 150 -11.03 -13.57 -9.86
CA ALA A 150 -9.63 -13.90 -10.12
C ALA A 150 -8.71 -13.21 -9.10
N VAL A 151 -8.90 -11.91 -8.88
CA VAL A 151 -8.13 -11.15 -7.89
C VAL A 151 -8.37 -11.72 -6.49
N ASP A 152 -9.61 -11.96 -6.10
CA ASP A 152 -9.93 -12.47 -4.77
C ASP A 152 -9.30 -13.83 -4.49
N LEU A 153 -9.36 -14.74 -5.48
CA LEU A 153 -8.78 -16.07 -5.37
C LEU A 153 -7.26 -15.99 -5.24
N GLU A 154 -6.62 -15.11 -6.00
CA GLU A 154 -5.19 -14.89 -5.94
C GLU A 154 -4.77 -14.29 -4.61
N GLU A 155 -5.41 -13.22 -4.14
CA GLU A 155 -5.10 -12.63 -2.85
C GLU A 155 -5.33 -13.62 -1.70
N TRP A 156 -6.40 -14.40 -1.79
CA TRP A 156 -6.65 -15.48 -0.84
C TRP A 156 -5.53 -16.52 -0.87
N ARG A 157 -5.11 -16.99 -2.05
CA ARG A 157 -4.00 -17.96 -2.20
C ARG A 157 -2.71 -17.39 -1.63
N THR A 158 -2.38 -16.15 -1.98
CA THR A 158 -1.19 -15.44 -1.52
C THR A 158 -1.18 -15.31 -0.01
N SER A 159 -2.27 -14.83 0.59
CA SER A 159 -2.37 -14.70 2.05
C SER A 159 -2.23 -16.02 2.82
N LYS A 160 -2.46 -17.16 2.16
CA LYS A 160 -2.44 -18.48 2.78
C LYS A 160 -1.14 -19.24 2.54
N TRP A 161 -0.50 -19.03 1.41
CA TRP A 161 0.53 -19.94 0.91
C TRP A 161 1.77 -19.24 0.33
N ALA A 162 1.72 -17.93 0.09
CA ALA A 162 2.90 -17.23 -0.40
C ALA A 162 3.97 -17.14 0.69
N ASP A 163 5.24 -17.20 0.26
CA ASP A 163 6.31 -16.67 1.09
C ASP A 163 6.13 -15.16 1.30
N GLU A 164 6.87 -14.62 2.26
CA GLU A 164 6.76 -13.20 2.62
C GLU A 164 7.01 -12.29 1.42
N ASP A 165 8.11 -12.48 0.68
CA ASP A 165 8.48 -11.59 -0.42
C ASP A 165 7.39 -11.53 -1.50
N THR A 166 6.90 -12.69 -1.93
CA THR A 166 5.78 -12.80 -2.90
C THR A 166 4.50 -12.21 -2.34
N GLY A 167 4.27 -12.42 -1.05
CA GLY A 167 3.14 -11.88 -0.31
C GLY A 167 3.12 -10.35 -0.25
N LEU A 168 4.27 -9.75 0.05
CA LEU A 168 4.49 -8.31 0.08
C LEU A 168 4.24 -7.66 -1.27
N GLU A 169 4.77 -8.28 -2.33
CA GLU A 169 4.59 -7.80 -3.69
C GLU A 169 3.11 -7.74 -4.04
N LEU A 170 2.36 -8.82 -3.78
CA LEU A 170 0.97 -8.94 -4.20
C LEU A 170 -0.03 -8.24 -3.27
N LEU A 171 0.22 -8.16 -1.96
CA LEU A 171 -0.75 -7.66 -0.96
C LEU A 171 -0.34 -6.33 -0.31
N GLY A 172 0.86 -5.83 -0.59
CA GLY A 172 1.38 -4.59 -0.01
C GLY A 172 1.78 -4.73 1.46
N SER A 173 2.25 -3.62 2.05
CA SER A 173 2.61 -3.55 3.48
C SER A 173 1.46 -3.11 4.38
N TRP A 174 0.49 -2.40 3.84
CA TRP A 174 -0.69 -1.98 4.57
C TRP A 174 -1.89 -1.84 3.64
N GLN A 175 -3.08 -1.95 4.23
CA GLN A 175 -4.33 -1.87 3.49
C GLN A 175 -5.42 -1.18 4.33
N MET A 176 -6.14 -0.27 3.70
CA MET A 176 -7.38 0.31 4.23
C MET A 176 -8.58 -0.28 3.50
N VAL A 177 -9.66 -0.41 4.26
CA VAL A 177 -10.86 -1.09 3.82
C VAL A 177 -12.01 -0.09 3.78
N GLY A 178 -12.55 0.09 2.60
CA GLY A 178 -13.75 0.89 2.36
C GLY A 178 -15.03 0.05 2.34
N PRO A 179 -16.15 0.67 1.95
CA PRO A 179 -17.42 -0.01 1.82
C PRO A 179 -17.38 -1.20 0.84
N GLY A 180 -18.02 -2.31 1.21
CA GLY A 180 -18.27 -3.45 0.33
C GLY A 180 -17.15 -4.50 0.25
N ALA A 181 -16.08 -4.38 1.03
CA ALA A 181 -15.08 -5.43 1.16
C ALA A 181 -15.44 -6.41 2.28
N GLU A 182 -15.43 -7.72 1.97
CA GLU A 182 -15.88 -8.79 2.88
C GLU A 182 -14.72 -9.64 3.44
N TRP A 183 -13.49 -9.47 2.91
CA TRP A 183 -12.34 -10.31 3.25
C TRP A 183 -11.03 -9.52 3.20
N PHE A 184 -10.07 -9.90 4.05
CA PHE A 184 -8.72 -9.32 4.11
C PHE A 184 -7.65 -10.41 4.21
N PRO A 185 -6.50 -10.20 3.54
CA PRO A 185 -5.35 -11.04 3.78
C PRO A 185 -4.92 -10.93 5.26
N GLY A 186 -4.52 -12.07 5.85
CA GLY A 186 -3.84 -12.03 7.14
C GLY A 186 -2.48 -11.36 7.00
N GLY A 187 -1.98 -10.74 8.08
CA GLY A 187 -0.63 -10.18 8.09
C GLY A 187 0.45 -11.26 7.90
N PHE A 188 1.58 -10.86 7.33
CA PHE A 188 2.79 -11.65 7.22
C PHE A 188 3.59 -11.57 8.52
N TRP A 189 3.86 -12.75 9.07
CA TRP A 189 4.72 -12.93 10.22
C TRP A 189 6.06 -13.44 9.72
N SER A 190 7.17 -12.83 10.13
CA SER A 190 8.45 -13.53 10.02
C SER A 190 8.41 -14.71 10.98
N GLU A 191 8.90 -15.86 10.52
CA GLU A 191 9.19 -17.00 11.39
C GLU A 191 10.32 -16.70 12.40
N GLU A 192 11.11 -15.64 12.14
CA GLU A 192 12.18 -15.17 13.00
C GLU A 192 11.83 -13.83 13.66
N ASP A 193 11.92 -13.81 14.98
CA ASP A 193 11.77 -12.63 15.83
C ASP A 193 13.03 -11.76 15.79
N ASP A 194 13.23 -11.09 14.64
CA ASP A 194 14.39 -10.25 14.38
C ASP A 194 14.04 -8.76 14.43
N TRP A 195 14.62 -8.07 15.41
CA TRP A 195 14.59 -6.61 15.53
C TRP A 195 15.07 -5.90 14.25
N GLY A 196 16.03 -6.48 13.52
CA GLY A 196 16.55 -5.92 12.27
C GLY A 196 15.51 -5.95 11.15
N GLN A 197 14.81 -7.07 10.97
CA GLN A 197 13.68 -7.17 10.05
C GLN A 197 12.55 -6.22 10.44
N PHE A 198 12.17 -6.17 11.72
CA PHE A 198 11.15 -5.23 12.20
C PHE A 198 11.51 -3.78 11.91
N GLU A 199 12.75 -3.36 12.17
CA GLU A 199 13.23 -2.01 11.85
C GLU A 199 13.11 -1.70 10.34
N ASN A 200 13.46 -2.64 9.47
CA ASN A 200 13.36 -2.46 8.02
C ASN A 200 11.91 -2.35 7.55
N ARG A 201 11.02 -3.24 8.02
CA ARG A 201 9.59 -3.22 7.66
C ARG A 201 8.90 -1.96 8.16
N LEU A 202 9.23 -1.54 9.38
CA LEU A 202 8.73 -0.28 9.93
C LEU A 202 9.19 0.92 9.09
N ALA A 203 10.44 0.94 8.61
CA ALA A 203 10.90 2.01 7.72
C ALA A 203 10.10 2.05 6.40
N VAL A 204 9.79 0.89 5.81
CA VAL A 204 8.95 0.80 4.60
C VAL A 204 7.54 1.33 4.87
N ILE A 205 6.90 0.90 5.96
CA ILE A 205 5.56 1.37 6.35
C ILE A 205 5.56 2.88 6.57
N LEU A 206 6.51 3.41 7.34
CA LEU A 206 6.58 4.84 7.66
C LEU A 206 6.77 5.71 6.41
N GLN A 207 7.63 5.29 5.49
CA GLN A 207 7.82 6.00 4.23
C GLN A 207 6.54 5.96 3.39
N SER A 208 6.01 4.76 3.14
CA SER A 208 4.87 4.57 2.24
C SER A 208 3.62 5.28 2.76
N VAL A 209 3.33 5.23 4.07
CA VAL A 209 2.18 5.96 4.62
C VAL A 209 2.30 7.47 4.39
N VAL A 210 3.47 8.06 4.69
CA VAL A 210 3.65 9.52 4.56
C VAL A 210 3.64 9.96 3.09
N GLU A 211 4.25 9.17 2.19
CA GLU A 211 4.30 9.50 0.77
C GLU A 211 2.96 9.25 0.06
N GLU A 212 2.19 8.23 0.45
CA GLU A 212 1.11 7.69 -0.39
C GLU A 212 -0.29 8.00 0.14
N LEU A 213 -0.54 8.03 1.46
CA LEU A 213 -1.86 8.41 1.98
C LEU A 213 -2.36 9.79 1.49
N PRO A 214 -1.51 10.85 1.36
CA PRO A 214 -1.94 12.09 0.72
C PRO A 214 -2.41 11.89 -0.72
N LEU A 215 -1.70 11.07 -1.50
CA LEU A 215 -2.02 10.80 -2.91
C LEU A 215 -3.34 10.05 -3.06
N LEU A 216 -3.67 9.22 -2.08
CA LEU A 216 -4.90 8.44 -2.03
C LEU A 216 -6.09 9.26 -1.52
N GLY A 217 -5.85 10.48 -1.04
CA GLY A 217 -6.86 11.41 -0.51
C GLY A 217 -7.41 11.01 0.84
N VAL A 218 -6.63 10.29 1.63
CA VAL A 218 -6.94 10.04 3.04
C VAL A 218 -6.70 11.35 3.80
N SER A 219 -7.74 11.92 4.39
CA SER A 219 -7.67 13.23 5.07
C SER A 219 -7.46 13.13 6.58
N GLN A 220 -7.30 11.91 7.11
CA GLN A 220 -7.12 11.65 8.53
C GLN A 220 -5.64 11.46 8.85
N HIS A 221 -5.25 11.84 10.07
CA HIS A 221 -3.95 11.48 10.61
C HIS A 221 -3.84 9.96 10.75
N PHE A 222 -2.62 9.47 10.54
CA PHE A 222 -2.24 8.09 10.79
C PHE A 222 -1.52 8.01 12.13
N THR A 223 -2.10 7.31 13.11
CA THR A 223 -1.49 7.08 14.41
C THR A 223 -1.45 5.60 14.74
N VAL A 224 -0.27 5.13 15.13
CA VAL A 224 -0.06 3.77 15.61
C VAL A 224 0.79 3.82 16.87
N VAL A 225 0.45 2.96 17.81
CA VAL A 225 1.18 2.77 19.06
C VAL A 225 1.68 1.34 19.11
N VAL A 226 2.94 1.15 19.46
CA VAL A 226 3.52 -0.16 19.77
C VAL A 226 3.77 -0.24 21.27
N HIS A 227 3.17 -1.25 21.87
CA HIS A 227 3.11 -1.46 23.31
C HIS A 227 4.03 -2.59 23.76
N LEU A 228 4.53 -2.46 24.99
CA LEU A 228 5.03 -3.58 25.78
C LEU A 228 3.90 -4.12 26.69
N PRO A 229 3.94 -5.40 27.13
CA PRO A 229 2.86 -6.05 27.89
C PRO A 229 2.43 -5.33 29.17
N ASN A 230 3.31 -4.56 29.79
CA ASN A 230 3.03 -3.89 31.07
C ASN A 230 2.51 -2.45 30.91
N GLU A 231 2.30 -1.96 29.69
CA GLU A 231 1.86 -0.59 29.35
C GLU A 231 2.75 0.56 29.90
N VAL A 232 3.87 0.25 30.56
CA VAL A 232 4.81 1.25 31.11
C VAL A 232 5.65 1.90 30.02
N GLY A 233 5.91 1.16 28.93
CA GLY A 233 6.71 1.58 27.80
C GLY A 233 5.91 1.46 26.51
N PHE A 234 5.89 2.53 25.72
CA PHE A 234 5.37 2.53 24.36
C PHE A 234 6.22 3.44 23.47
N VAL A 235 6.15 3.15 22.17
CA VAL A 235 6.50 4.10 21.13
C VAL A 235 5.28 4.34 20.26
N GLN A 236 5.18 5.52 19.67
CA GLN A 236 4.12 5.82 18.72
C GLN A 236 4.64 6.65 17.56
N TRP A 237 3.91 6.62 16.47
CA TRP A 237 4.07 7.58 15.39
C TRP A 237 2.72 8.13 14.98
N THR A 238 2.70 9.40 14.62
CA THR A 238 1.52 10.14 14.17
C THR A 238 1.88 11.01 12.97
N THR A 239 1.04 11.04 11.95
CA THR A 239 1.13 12.06 10.87
C THR A 239 0.21 13.23 11.17
N TYR A 240 0.65 14.46 10.87
CA TYR A 240 -0.20 15.65 10.97
C TYR A 240 -0.86 16.00 9.63
N ASP A 241 -1.71 17.04 9.62
CA ASP A 241 -2.44 17.51 8.43
C ASP A 241 -1.50 17.93 7.28
N ASP A 242 -0.28 18.34 7.61
CA ASP A 242 0.79 18.67 6.65
C ASP A 242 1.67 17.46 6.28
N TRP A 243 1.30 16.26 6.74
CA TRP A 243 2.03 15.01 6.62
C TRP A 243 3.40 14.99 7.29
N THR A 244 3.66 15.92 8.21
CA THR A 244 4.79 15.81 9.14
C THR A 244 4.64 14.53 9.95
N LEU A 245 5.66 13.66 9.95
CA LEU A 245 5.72 12.49 10.81
C LEU A 245 6.31 12.89 12.15
N ARG A 246 5.55 12.68 13.21
CA ARG A 246 6.01 12.78 14.59
C ARG A 246 6.13 11.39 15.19
N ILE A 247 7.29 11.11 15.77
CA ILE A 247 7.50 9.90 16.57
C ILE A 247 7.63 10.28 18.04
N GLU A 248 7.17 9.39 18.90
CA GLU A 248 7.25 9.57 20.35
C GLU A 248 7.66 8.29 21.03
N ALA A 249 8.33 8.44 22.17
CA ALA A 249 8.69 7.35 23.06
C ALA A 249 8.41 7.77 24.49
N SER A 250 7.76 6.91 25.26
CA SER A 250 7.56 7.11 26.69
C SER A 250 8.88 7.08 27.47
N VAL A 251 8.99 7.88 28.53
CA VAL A 251 10.08 7.78 29.50
C VAL A 251 9.74 6.72 30.54
N PRO A 252 10.57 5.67 30.73
CA PRO A 252 10.29 4.59 31.67
C PRO A 252 10.06 5.07 33.10
N ARG A 253 9.09 4.46 33.80
CA ARG A 253 8.73 4.77 35.19
C ARG A 253 8.95 3.58 36.12
N PRO A 254 9.27 3.81 37.42
CA PRO A 254 9.38 5.09 38.11
C PRO A 254 10.66 5.88 37.80
N SER A 255 11.67 5.24 37.23
CA SER A 255 12.91 5.89 36.78
C SER A 255 13.59 5.06 35.69
N PRO A 256 14.12 5.70 34.62
CA PRO A 256 14.90 4.99 33.61
C PRO A 256 16.22 4.45 34.19
N ARG A 257 16.76 3.40 33.57
CA ARG A 257 18.06 2.83 33.96
C ARG A 257 19.20 3.85 33.77
N PRO A 258 20.31 3.75 34.53
CA PRO A 258 21.49 4.58 34.29
C PRO A 258 21.96 4.49 32.82
N GLY A 259 22.31 5.62 32.21
CA GLY A 259 22.76 5.69 30.81
C GLY A 259 21.64 5.74 29.76
N TRP A 260 20.37 5.54 30.15
CA TRP A 260 19.25 5.51 29.21
C TRP A 260 19.02 6.86 28.52
N ALA A 261 19.15 7.96 29.27
CA ALA A 261 18.96 9.29 28.71
C ALA A 261 20.02 9.63 27.66
N GLU A 262 21.27 9.25 27.91
CA GLU A 262 22.37 9.38 26.95
C GLU A 262 22.14 8.51 25.72
N GLU A 263 21.74 7.25 25.88
CA GLU A 263 21.41 6.33 24.78
C GLU A 263 20.28 6.87 23.88
N MET A 264 19.20 7.39 24.49
CA MET A 264 18.12 8.01 23.74
C MET A 264 18.58 9.28 23.01
N ALA A 265 19.41 10.10 23.65
CA ALA A 265 19.98 11.29 23.00
C ALA A 265 20.90 10.92 21.83
N GLU A 266 21.69 9.84 21.93
CA GLU A 266 22.52 9.31 20.84
C GLU A 266 21.68 8.80 19.65
N LEU A 267 20.51 8.23 19.91
CA LEU A 267 19.53 7.89 18.88
C LEU A 267 18.89 9.14 18.23
N GLY A 268 18.96 10.30 18.87
CA GLY A 268 18.45 11.58 18.37
C GLY A 268 17.15 12.05 19.02
N TRP A 269 16.70 11.36 20.07
CA TRP A 269 15.51 11.74 20.84
C TRP A 269 15.72 13.02 21.63
N ARG A 270 14.62 13.76 21.86
CA ARG A 270 14.61 14.99 22.67
C ARG A 270 13.42 14.99 23.62
N PRO A 271 13.57 15.51 24.85
CA PRO A 271 12.42 15.74 25.73
C PRO A 271 11.42 16.70 25.08
N TRP A 272 10.13 16.43 25.26
CA TRP A 272 9.09 17.38 24.85
C TRP A 272 9.12 18.62 25.76
N GLU A 273 9.12 19.81 25.15
CA GLU A 273 9.27 21.08 25.88
C GLU A 273 7.99 21.49 26.65
N GLU A 274 6.80 21.03 26.22
CA GLU A 274 5.54 21.40 26.87
C GLU A 274 5.18 20.44 28.01
N ASP A 275 5.70 20.68 29.23
CA ASP A 275 5.28 20.20 30.58
C ASP A 275 4.97 18.69 30.80
N LEU A 276 4.95 17.88 29.75
CA LEU A 276 4.82 16.43 29.71
C LEU A 276 6.24 15.88 29.67
N SER A 277 6.93 15.98 30.81
CA SER A 277 8.28 15.43 31.08
C SER A 277 8.42 13.91 30.89
N LEU A 278 7.43 13.27 30.27
CA LEU A 278 7.19 11.84 30.21
C LEU A 278 7.33 11.29 28.79
N LEU A 279 7.53 12.16 27.80
CA LEU A 279 7.66 11.79 26.40
C LEU A 279 8.93 12.37 25.83
N LEU A 280 9.60 11.55 25.03
CA LEU A 280 10.60 11.96 24.07
C LEU A 280 9.92 12.08 22.71
N VAL A 281 10.24 13.11 21.95
CA VAL A 281 9.60 13.39 20.67
C VAL A 281 10.64 13.74 19.62
N ARG A 282 10.33 13.39 18.37
CA ARG A 282 11.07 13.83 17.19
C ARG A 282 10.09 14.02 16.03
N GLU A 283 10.27 15.09 15.29
CA GLU A 283 9.49 15.40 14.09
C GLU A 283 10.34 15.31 12.82
N PHE A 284 9.69 14.87 11.75
CA PHE A 284 10.22 14.73 10.40
C PHE A 284 9.23 15.41 9.44
N PRO A 285 9.45 16.70 9.10
CA PRO A 285 8.55 17.46 8.21
C PRO A 285 8.48 16.90 6.79
N THR A 286 9.50 16.16 6.38
CA THR A 286 9.55 15.42 5.13
C THR A 286 10.07 14.03 5.45
N VAL A 287 9.42 12.99 4.94
CA VAL A 287 9.84 11.61 5.16
C VAL A 287 10.26 11.00 3.83
N GLY A 288 11.53 11.16 3.48
CA GLY A 288 12.16 10.31 2.49
C GLY A 288 12.68 9.02 3.12
N TRP A 289 13.27 8.16 2.31
CA TRP A 289 13.80 6.87 2.77
C TRP A 289 14.79 6.97 3.95
N GLN A 290 15.64 7.99 3.98
CA GLN A 290 16.62 8.16 5.06
C GLN A 290 15.97 8.61 6.37
N GLU A 291 14.98 9.50 6.27
CA GLU A 291 14.19 9.96 7.40
C GLU A 291 13.34 8.81 7.96
N ALA A 292 12.69 8.02 7.10
CA ALA A 292 11.93 6.84 7.50
C ALA A 292 12.80 5.81 8.22
N LYS A 293 13.99 5.51 7.69
CA LYS A 293 14.99 4.65 8.35
C LYS A 293 15.43 5.20 9.70
N THR A 294 15.66 6.50 9.78
CA THR A 294 16.06 7.15 11.03
C THR A 294 14.94 7.05 12.06
N ALA A 295 13.70 7.32 11.67
CA ALA A 295 12.52 7.22 12.52
C ALA A 295 12.32 5.78 13.01
N ALA A 296 12.39 4.79 12.11
CA ALA A 296 12.27 3.37 12.46
C ALA A 296 13.35 2.94 13.47
N ARG A 297 14.62 3.28 13.21
CA ARG A 297 15.74 3.01 14.12
C ARG A 297 15.55 3.65 15.50
N MET A 298 15.00 4.87 15.54
CA MET A 298 14.69 5.56 16.80
C MET A 298 13.59 4.84 17.58
N LEU A 299 12.49 4.45 16.92
CA LEU A 299 11.37 3.71 17.51
C LEU A 299 11.82 2.34 18.02
N VAL A 300 12.51 1.56 17.18
CA VAL A 300 13.04 0.24 17.53
C VAL A 300 14.09 0.33 18.64
N GLY A 301 14.99 1.31 18.56
CA GLY A 301 15.99 1.57 19.60
C GLY A 301 15.36 1.90 20.95
N ALA A 302 14.30 2.70 20.97
CA ALA A 302 13.53 2.97 22.18
C ALA A 302 12.87 1.70 22.73
N LEU A 303 12.19 0.90 21.89
CA LEU A 303 11.60 -0.39 22.29
C LEU A 303 12.64 -1.33 22.92
N ARG A 304 13.80 -1.50 22.27
CA ARG A 304 14.90 -2.33 22.79
C ARG A 304 15.44 -1.81 24.12
N SER A 305 15.49 -0.49 24.29
CA SER A 305 16.00 0.13 25.51
C SER A 305 15.13 -0.14 26.74
N TYR A 306 13.83 -0.41 26.54
CA TYR A 306 12.88 -0.79 27.59
C TYR A 306 13.11 -2.21 28.11
N GLY A 307 13.82 -3.05 27.35
CA GLY A 307 14.24 -4.38 27.78
C GLY A 307 13.14 -5.45 27.77
N GLY A 308 12.07 -5.26 26.99
CA GLY A 308 11.08 -6.30 26.71
C GLY A 308 11.53 -7.22 25.57
N ASP A 309 11.01 -8.45 25.57
CA ASP A 309 11.23 -9.40 24.47
C ASP A 309 10.41 -8.98 23.24
N PHE A 310 10.89 -9.30 22.04
CA PHE A 310 10.20 -8.94 20.80
C PHE A 310 8.84 -9.63 20.70
N GLU A 311 8.75 -10.88 21.18
CA GLU A 311 7.55 -11.73 21.11
C GLU A 311 6.34 -11.15 21.86
N ASP A 312 6.64 -10.28 22.82
CA ASP A 312 5.70 -9.65 23.73
C ASP A 312 5.13 -8.33 23.20
N LEU A 313 5.70 -7.82 22.10
CA LEU A 313 5.23 -6.59 21.48
C LEU A 313 3.89 -6.81 20.79
N TRP A 314 3.06 -5.76 20.81
CA TRP A 314 1.83 -5.68 20.03
C TRP A 314 1.62 -4.24 19.59
N HIS A 315 0.78 -4.04 18.58
CA HIS A 315 0.49 -2.73 18.03
C HIS A 315 -1.00 -2.42 18.07
N GLN A 316 -1.31 -1.13 18.16
CA GLN A 316 -2.66 -0.61 18.03
C GLN A 316 -2.65 0.50 16.98
N VAL A 317 -3.50 0.35 15.98
CA VAL A 317 -3.81 1.44 15.04
C VAL A 317 -4.96 2.26 15.62
N ILE A 318 -4.74 3.55 15.83
CA ILE A 318 -5.74 4.47 16.40
C ILE A 318 -6.57 5.13 15.28
N SER A 319 -5.92 5.50 14.18
CA SER A 319 -6.53 6.15 13.01
C SER A 319 -5.57 6.05 11.82
N PRO A 320 -6.08 5.98 10.56
CA PRO A 320 -7.43 5.58 10.21
C PRO A 320 -7.63 4.07 10.43
N ASP A 321 -8.76 3.50 9.99
CA ASP A 321 -8.96 2.04 10.00
C ASP A 321 -8.08 1.39 8.91
N ILE A 322 -6.85 1.06 9.30
CA ILE A 322 -5.80 0.53 8.42
C ILE A 322 -5.18 -0.72 9.06
N TRP A 323 -4.95 -1.72 8.22
CA TRP A 323 -4.28 -2.97 8.57
C TRP A 323 -2.81 -2.88 8.17
N LEU A 324 -1.91 -3.13 9.11
CA LEU A 324 -0.47 -3.19 8.85
C LEU A 324 -0.08 -4.64 8.62
N LEU A 325 -0.14 -5.07 7.36
CA LEU A 325 0.06 -6.46 7.00
C LEU A 325 1.47 -6.96 7.34
N THR A 326 2.47 -6.07 7.43
CA THR A 326 3.88 -6.48 7.48
C THR A 326 4.60 -5.96 8.70
N ILE A 327 3.88 -5.33 9.63
CA ILE A 327 4.50 -4.88 10.88
C ILE A 327 5.06 -6.05 11.70
N GLY A 328 4.58 -7.28 11.47
CA GLY A 328 5.07 -8.49 12.14
C GLY A 328 4.75 -8.52 13.64
N LEU A 329 3.76 -7.73 14.07
CA LEU A 329 3.30 -7.62 15.45
C LEU A 329 1.78 -7.89 15.51
N PRO A 330 1.27 -8.51 16.60
CA PRO A 330 -0.16 -8.70 16.77
C PRO A 330 -0.86 -7.36 17.01
N ASP A 331 -2.15 -7.30 16.70
CA ASP A 331 -3.04 -6.16 16.92
C ASP A 331 -3.61 -6.07 18.35
N ARG A 332 -3.23 -7.03 19.20
CA ARG A 332 -3.66 -7.15 20.60
C ARG A 332 -2.62 -7.90 21.43
N GLU A 333 -2.60 -7.61 22.73
CA GLU A 333 -1.73 -8.31 23.68
C GLU A 333 -1.96 -9.83 23.64
N GLY A 334 -0.87 -10.61 23.56
CA GLY A 334 -0.92 -12.07 23.50
C GLY A 334 -1.53 -12.64 22.21
N GLY A 335 -1.76 -11.81 21.19
CA GLY A 335 -2.46 -12.16 19.95
C GLY A 335 -1.69 -13.05 18.97
N ARG A 336 -0.57 -13.67 19.36
CA ARG A 336 0.22 -14.56 18.49
C ARG A 336 -0.49 -15.88 18.13
N PHE A 337 -1.74 -16.09 18.56
CA PHE A 337 -2.54 -17.29 18.29
C PHE A 337 -4.03 -16.99 18.05
#